data_AF-A0A1S3JIE0-F1
#
_entry.id   AF-A0A1S3JIE0-F1
#
_cell.length_a   1.000
_cell.length_b   1.000
_cell.length_c   1.000
_cell.angle_alpha   90.00
_cell.angle_beta   90.00
_cell.angle_gamma   90.00
#
_symmetry.space_group_name_H-M   'P 1'
#
loop_
_entity.id
_entity.type
_entity.pdbx_description
1 polymer ?
#
loop_
_entity_poly.entity_id
_entity_poly.type
_entity_poly.pdbx_seq_one_letter_code
_entity_poly.pdbx_strand_id
1 'polypeptide(L)'
;MAASEGGFWWSHNQINSLISVWGDDPIQEQLKSDPKRNIHVFKRISDRLQTEHGVHKTPEACRAKIKKLKFLYRKTKVLGKSSHSVRTQGRLRCEHFEQLDRILGSRPYSVSPICLLKTEPDADKGIPYSQSAIPDTVKLGKQLNEGKTKIVYEITSQPGKVLLQSKDKITAGNAARQHEMKGKAIVSTATAAKVFELLAIAGVKSHFIKQHSDTAFIAEACDMIPIEWVTRRVATGSFLKRNPGVTEGYRFCPPKLEMFYKDDAAGDPQWSREQILESKMTHGGLLIGPDEVDMMSKVTVCVFEILEKAWATLDCSLIDMKIEFGVNNKGEIVLADIIDSDSWRLWPSGDKRLMKDKQVYRDMAEVTEEGLALVKRNFEWVAERLDHLTPKPNCRAVVFMGSPSDFAFSQKIAETCQKYGLPCEMRVSSAHKGTDETLNILAQYEGENIPTVFIAVAGRSNGLGPVLSGNASWPVINCPPIKADWGNEDVWSSLRLPSGLGCSTVISPEAAGLMAAQIMSLHDHLIWSRLRANKLNTWLGLKKVDKKCRTEQTVE
;
A
#
# COMPACT_ATOMS: atom_id res chain seq x y z
N MET A 1 -21.14 -28.13 -38.28
CA MET A 1 -20.55 -28.87 -37.14
C MET A 1 -19.76 -27.86 -36.31
N ALA A 2 -20.34 -27.41 -35.19
CA ALA A 2 -19.76 -26.36 -34.36
C ALA A 2 -18.62 -26.94 -33.51
N ALA A 3 -17.42 -26.40 -33.67
CA ALA A 3 -16.26 -26.71 -32.83
C ALA A 3 -16.38 -25.95 -31.50
N SER A 4 -16.20 -26.68 -30.40
CA SER A 4 -16.38 -26.23 -29.03
C SER A 4 -15.28 -25.27 -28.56
N GLU A 5 -15.60 -23.98 -28.43
CA GLU A 5 -14.85 -23.03 -27.62
C GLU A 5 -15.07 -23.32 -26.12
N GLY A 6 -14.00 -23.38 -25.31
CA GLY A 6 -14.17 -23.40 -23.84
C GLY A 6 -13.12 -24.09 -22.97
N GLY A 7 -11.86 -24.23 -23.39
CA GLY A 7 -10.87 -25.00 -22.61
C GLY A 7 -10.39 -24.38 -21.28
N PHE A 8 -10.33 -23.04 -21.16
CA PHE A 8 -9.59 -22.39 -20.05
C PHE A 8 -10.45 -21.71 -18.98
N TRP A 9 -11.61 -21.16 -19.35
CA TRP A 9 -12.44 -20.35 -18.46
C TRP A 9 -13.49 -21.18 -17.70
N TRP A 10 -13.61 -20.94 -16.40
CA TRP A 10 -14.60 -21.60 -15.52
C TRP A 10 -15.51 -20.54 -14.90
N SER A 11 -16.81 -20.58 -15.17
CA SER A 11 -17.78 -19.73 -14.47
C SER A 11 -18.05 -20.23 -13.05
N HIS A 12 -18.61 -19.37 -12.19
CA HIS A 12 -18.99 -19.73 -10.83
C HIS A 12 -19.90 -20.97 -10.78
N ASN A 13 -20.92 -21.02 -11.66
CA ASN A 13 -21.84 -22.15 -11.76
C ASN A 13 -21.14 -23.44 -12.21
N GLN A 14 -20.20 -23.36 -13.15
CA GLN A 14 -19.40 -24.52 -13.58
C GLN A 14 -18.49 -25.05 -12.46
N ILE A 15 -17.97 -24.17 -11.60
CA ILE A 15 -17.16 -24.56 -10.44
C ILE A 15 -18.02 -25.25 -9.38
N ASN A 16 -19.23 -24.75 -9.12
CA ASN A 16 -20.19 -25.39 -8.23
C ASN A 16 -20.57 -26.79 -8.70
N SER A 17 -20.92 -26.95 -9.99
CA SER A 17 -21.21 -28.26 -10.57
C SER A 17 -20.00 -29.21 -10.47
N LEU A 18 -18.78 -28.73 -10.71
CA LEU A 18 -17.55 -29.52 -10.54
C LEU A 18 -17.36 -29.96 -9.10
N ILE A 19 -17.56 -29.07 -8.12
CA ILE A 19 -17.41 -29.39 -6.70
C ILE A 19 -18.49 -30.39 -6.25
N SER A 20 -19.70 -30.28 -6.77
CA SER A 20 -20.80 -31.22 -6.50
C SER A 20 -20.46 -32.63 -6.97
N VAL A 21 -20.20 -32.81 -8.28
CA VAL A 21 -19.86 -34.12 -8.86
C VAL A 21 -18.58 -34.69 -8.25
N TRP A 22 -17.59 -33.84 -7.99
CA TRP A 22 -16.36 -34.28 -7.32
C TRP A 22 -16.61 -34.71 -5.87
N GLY A 23 -17.53 -34.04 -5.17
CA GLY A 23 -17.83 -34.26 -3.76
C GLY A 23 -18.56 -35.57 -3.46
N ASP A 24 -19.17 -36.21 -4.45
CA ASP A 24 -19.91 -37.47 -4.30
C ASP A 24 -19.07 -38.59 -3.69
N ASP A 25 -19.67 -39.33 -2.75
CA ASP A 25 -19.00 -40.40 -2.00
C ASP A 25 -18.36 -41.48 -2.90
N PRO A 26 -19.02 -42.00 -3.96
CA PRO A 26 -18.40 -42.98 -4.86
C PRO A 26 -17.17 -42.44 -5.60
N ILE A 27 -17.15 -41.15 -5.94
CA ILE A 27 -16.00 -40.50 -6.58
C ILE A 27 -14.87 -40.31 -5.56
N GLN A 28 -15.19 -39.91 -4.33
CA GLN A 28 -14.19 -39.73 -3.28
C GLN A 28 -13.55 -41.05 -2.83
N GLU A 29 -14.30 -42.16 -2.82
CA GLU A 29 -13.78 -43.50 -2.53
C GLU A 29 -12.83 -44.00 -3.63
N GLN A 30 -13.20 -43.83 -4.90
CA GLN A 30 -12.32 -44.19 -6.03
C GLN A 30 -11.03 -43.35 -6.06
N LEU A 31 -11.10 -42.07 -5.69
CA LEU A 31 -9.91 -41.23 -5.55
C LEU A 31 -9.01 -41.62 -4.36
N LYS A 32 -9.56 -42.29 -3.34
CA LYS A 32 -8.79 -42.82 -2.21
C LYS A 32 -8.15 -44.16 -2.54
N SER A 33 -8.81 -45.02 -3.31
CA SER A 33 -8.29 -46.35 -3.67
C SER A 33 -7.13 -46.29 -4.69
N ASP A 34 -7.12 -45.30 -5.59
CA ASP A 34 -6.04 -45.12 -6.57
C ASP A 34 -5.50 -43.67 -6.62
N PRO A 35 -4.59 -43.29 -5.69
CA PRO A 35 -4.10 -41.92 -5.59
C PRO A 35 -3.14 -41.50 -6.73
N LYS A 36 -2.53 -42.47 -7.44
CA LYS A 36 -1.47 -42.21 -8.43
C LYS A 36 -1.95 -42.34 -9.89
N ARG A 37 -2.97 -43.15 -10.19
CA ARG A 37 -3.48 -43.40 -11.56
C ARG A 37 -4.99 -43.11 -11.74
N ASN A 38 -5.46 -42.05 -11.10
CA ASN A 38 -6.88 -41.63 -11.09
C ASN A 38 -7.39 -40.87 -12.32
N ILE A 39 -6.70 -40.87 -13.47
CA ILE A 39 -7.19 -40.11 -14.64
C ILE A 39 -8.55 -40.64 -15.15
N HIS A 40 -8.80 -41.94 -15.02
CA HIS A 40 -10.08 -42.57 -15.34
C HIS A 40 -11.24 -42.05 -14.47
N VAL A 41 -10.97 -41.69 -13.21
CA VAL A 41 -11.95 -41.06 -12.31
C VAL A 41 -12.29 -39.65 -12.78
N PHE A 42 -11.29 -38.89 -13.26
CA PHE A 42 -11.52 -37.57 -13.85
C PHE A 42 -12.23 -37.63 -15.21
N LYS A 43 -12.09 -38.73 -15.95
CA LYS A 43 -12.93 -39.02 -17.13
C LYS A 43 -14.39 -39.17 -16.75
N ARG A 44 -14.69 -39.96 -15.72
CA ARG A 44 -16.04 -40.10 -15.18
C ARG A 44 -16.61 -38.79 -14.64
N ILE A 45 -15.80 -37.95 -13.99
CA ILE A 45 -16.22 -36.60 -13.53
C ILE A 45 -16.56 -35.71 -14.72
N SER A 46 -15.74 -35.71 -15.77
CA SER A 46 -15.97 -34.98 -17.02
C SER A 46 -17.27 -35.42 -17.70
N ASP A 47 -17.49 -36.72 -17.85
CA ASP A 47 -18.69 -37.28 -18.49
C ASP A 47 -19.95 -36.90 -17.71
N ARG A 48 -19.92 -37.01 -16.37
CA ARG A 48 -21.04 -36.60 -15.49
C ARG A 48 -21.31 -35.10 -15.53
N LEU A 49 -20.26 -34.26 -15.59
CA LEU A 49 -20.43 -32.82 -15.76
C LEU A 49 -21.13 -32.46 -17.06
N GLN A 50 -20.82 -33.20 -18.13
CA GLN A 50 -21.48 -33.03 -19.42
C GLN A 50 -22.94 -33.51 -19.37
N THR A 51 -23.22 -34.70 -18.83
CA THR A 51 -24.56 -35.28 -18.84
C THR A 51 -25.53 -34.65 -17.82
N GLU A 52 -25.06 -34.32 -16.62
CA GLU A 52 -25.90 -33.84 -15.52
C GLU A 52 -26.01 -32.30 -15.49
N HIS A 53 -25.02 -31.60 -16.04
CA HIS A 53 -24.92 -30.13 -15.93
C HIS A 53 -24.65 -29.40 -17.25
N GLY A 54 -24.51 -30.11 -18.38
CA GLY A 54 -24.22 -29.51 -19.69
C GLY A 54 -22.85 -28.83 -19.78
N VAL A 55 -21.91 -29.18 -18.88
CA VAL A 55 -20.59 -28.54 -18.79
C VAL A 55 -19.56 -29.38 -19.52
N HIS A 56 -19.10 -28.89 -20.67
CA HIS A 56 -18.08 -29.55 -21.50
C HIS A 56 -16.66 -29.17 -21.03
N LYS A 57 -16.00 -30.05 -20.27
CA LYS A 57 -14.62 -29.85 -19.77
C LYS A 57 -13.82 -31.14 -19.85
N THR A 58 -12.58 -31.09 -20.31
CA THR A 58 -11.73 -32.30 -20.41
C THR A 58 -11.36 -32.84 -19.01
N PRO A 59 -11.05 -34.15 -18.90
CA PRO A 59 -10.60 -34.76 -17.64
C PRO A 59 -9.39 -34.05 -17.01
N GLU A 60 -8.45 -33.59 -17.84
CA GLU A 60 -7.26 -32.84 -17.43
C GLU A 60 -7.61 -31.47 -16.86
N ALA A 61 -8.56 -30.77 -17.49
CA ALA A 61 -9.05 -29.47 -17.02
C ALA A 61 -9.75 -29.59 -15.66
N CYS A 62 -10.59 -30.61 -15.48
CA CYS A 62 -11.24 -30.93 -14.20
C CYS A 62 -10.20 -31.21 -13.10
N ARG A 63 -9.17 -32.02 -13.40
CA ARG A 63 -8.08 -32.35 -12.48
C ARG A 63 -7.28 -31.11 -12.08
N ALA A 64 -6.90 -30.27 -13.04
CA ALA A 64 -6.15 -29.05 -12.79
C ALA A 64 -6.95 -28.05 -11.94
N LYS A 65 -8.25 -27.89 -12.23
CA LYS A 65 -9.14 -27.01 -11.46
C LYS A 65 -9.31 -27.49 -10.02
N ILE A 66 -9.53 -28.78 -9.79
CA ILE A 66 -9.62 -29.37 -8.44
C ILE A 66 -8.29 -29.21 -7.68
N LYS A 67 -7.14 -29.36 -8.34
CA LYS A 67 -5.81 -29.12 -7.73
C LYS A 67 -5.69 -27.67 -7.26
N LYS A 68 -6.12 -26.70 -8.08
CA LYS A 68 -6.12 -25.27 -7.73
C LYS A 68 -7.08 -24.96 -6.57
N LEU A 69 -8.28 -25.53 -6.57
CA LEU A 69 -9.26 -25.39 -5.48
C LEU A 69 -8.73 -25.95 -4.15
N LYS A 70 -8.09 -27.14 -4.17
CA LYS A 70 -7.44 -27.73 -2.99
C LYS A 70 -6.32 -26.84 -2.45
N PHE A 71 -5.51 -26.24 -3.32
CA PHE A 71 -4.44 -25.32 -2.92
C PHE A 71 -5.00 -24.05 -2.25
N LEU A 72 -6.03 -23.43 -2.85
CA LEU A 72 -6.70 -22.26 -2.29
C LEU A 72 -7.34 -22.55 -0.93
N TYR A 73 -8.03 -23.70 -0.82
CA TYR A 73 -8.59 -24.16 0.44
C TYR A 73 -7.52 -24.35 1.53
N ARG A 74 -6.38 -25.00 1.21
CA ARG A 74 -5.27 -25.19 2.17
C ARG A 74 -4.68 -23.87 2.64
N LYS A 75 -4.40 -22.95 1.71
CA LYS A 75 -3.89 -21.60 2.02
C LYS A 75 -4.86 -20.87 2.96
N THR A 76 -6.16 -20.98 2.70
CA THR A 76 -7.21 -20.36 3.50
C THR A 76 -7.38 -21.02 4.89
N LYS A 77 -7.30 -22.36 4.97
CA LYS A 77 -7.42 -23.11 6.25
C LYS A 77 -6.22 -22.90 7.18
N VAL A 78 -5.01 -22.74 6.63
CA VAL A 78 -3.81 -22.42 7.42
C VAL A 78 -3.88 -20.99 7.98
N LEU A 79 -4.33 -20.02 7.17
CA LEU A 79 -4.53 -18.64 7.62
C LEU A 79 -5.69 -18.52 8.64
N GLY A 80 -6.75 -19.31 8.50
CA GLY A 80 -7.92 -19.31 9.40
C GLY A 80 -7.72 -19.93 10.78
N LYS A 81 -6.53 -20.49 11.08
CA LYS A 81 -6.17 -20.97 12.43
C LYS A 81 -5.69 -19.86 13.37
N SER A 82 -5.49 -18.64 12.86
CA SER A 82 -5.07 -17.48 13.63
C SER A 82 -6.24 -16.50 13.79
N SER A 83 -6.85 -16.42 14.98
CA SER A 83 -7.92 -15.49 15.38
C SER A 83 -9.27 -15.59 14.64
N HIS A 84 -10.36 -15.24 15.33
CA HIS A 84 -11.74 -15.39 14.84
C HIS A 84 -12.07 -14.45 13.66
N SER A 85 -11.44 -13.26 13.57
CA SER A 85 -11.70 -12.30 12.48
C SER A 85 -11.09 -12.72 11.14
N VAL A 86 -9.98 -13.49 11.16
CA VAL A 86 -9.36 -14.05 9.94
C VAL A 86 -10.21 -15.18 9.35
N ARG A 87 -11.02 -15.85 10.17
CA ARG A 87 -11.94 -16.91 9.71
C ARG A 87 -13.03 -16.34 8.80
N THR A 88 -13.49 -15.12 9.08
CA THR A 88 -14.45 -14.36 8.25
C THR A 88 -13.81 -13.85 6.97
N GLN A 89 -12.56 -13.34 7.02
CA GLN A 89 -11.79 -12.96 5.82
C GLN A 89 -11.34 -14.16 4.96
N GLY A 90 -11.13 -15.33 5.56
CA GLY A 90 -10.80 -16.56 4.85
C GLY A 90 -11.95 -17.06 3.97
N ARG A 91 -13.19 -16.99 4.47
CA ARG A 91 -14.42 -17.26 3.69
C ARG A 91 -14.53 -16.33 2.47
N LEU A 92 -14.06 -15.08 2.57
CA LEU A 92 -14.06 -14.11 1.46
C LEU A 92 -12.95 -14.36 0.41
N ARG A 93 -11.88 -15.10 0.75
CA ARG A 93 -10.77 -15.41 -0.18
C ARG A 93 -10.91 -16.73 -0.94
N CYS A 94 -11.79 -17.62 -0.48
CA CYS A 94 -12.14 -18.86 -1.16
C CYS A 94 -13.65 -18.92 -1.27
N GLU A 95 -14.18 -18.49 -2.41
CA GLU A 95 -15.61 -18.35 -2.69
C GLU A 95 -16.42 -19.64 -2.43
N HIS A 96 -15.77 -20.80 -2.54
CA HIS A 96 -16.37 -22.13 -2.36
C HIS A 96 -15.90 -22.84 -1.07
N PHE A 97 -15.46 -22.07 -0.06
CA PHE A 97 -14.80 -22.62 1.13
C PHE A 97 -15.65 -23.65 1.87
N GLU A 98 -16.95 -23.39 2.07
CA GLU A 98 -17.82 -24.26 2.86
C GLU A 98 -18.08 -25.62 2.21
N GLN A 99 -18.24 -25.66 0.89
CA GLN A 99 -18.42 -26.90 0.14
C GLN A 99 -17.10 -27.70 0.14
N LEU A 100 -15.96 -27.03 -0.02
CA LEU A 100 -14.65 -27.66 0.05
C LEU A 100 -14.32 -28.16 1.46
N ASP A 101 -14.72 -27.44 2.52
CA ASP A 101 -14.52 -27.84 3.91
C ASP A 101 -15.36 -29.06 4.28
N ARG A 102 -16.58 -29.20 3.74
CA ARG A 102 -17.37 -30.44 3.88
C ARG A 102 -16.67 -31.66 3.30
N ILE A 103 -15.99 -31.52 2.16
CA ILE A 103 -15.32 -32.63 1.45
C ILE A 103 -13.91 -32.93 2.04
N LEU A 104 -13.19 -31.91 2.48
CA LEU A 104 -11.77 -32.00 2.88
C LEU A 104 -11.53 -31.83 4.39
N GLY A 105 -12.57 -31.49 5.16
CA GLY A 105 -12.50 -31.10 6.56
C GLY A 105 -11.95 -32.17 7.50
N SER A 106 -12.26 -33.43 7.22
CA SER A 106 -12.09 -34.59 8.12
C SER A 106 -10.89 -35.50 7.80
N ARG A 107 -9.92 -35.09 6.96
CA ARG A 107 -8.76 -35.93 6.59
C ARG A 107 -7.47 -35.56 7.34
N PRO A 108 -6.75 -36.53 7.98
CA PRO A 108 -5.44 -36.29 8.59
C PRO A 108 -4.36 -36.03 7.53
N TYR A 109 -3.43 -35.13 7.86
CA TYR A 109 -2.38 -34.66 6.95
C TYR A 109 -1.31 -35.73 6.70
N SER A 110 -1.13 -36.19 5.46
CA SER A 110 0.10 -36.88 5.05
C SER A 110 1.09 -35.85 4.51
N VAL A 111 2.16 -35.61 5.25
CA VAL A 111 3.35 -34.92 4.73
C VAL A 111 4.20 -35.99 4.02
N SER A 112 4.74 -35.66 2.85
CA SER A 112 5.69 -36.50 2.11
C SER A 112 6.71 -35.57 1.44
N PRO A 113 7.96 -36.03 1.26
CA PRO A 113 9.09 -35.38 1.92
C PRO A 113 9.72 -34.24 1.11
N ILE A 114 10.13 -33.21 1.84
CA ILE A 114 11.14 -32.26 1.43
C ILE A 114 12.50 -32.98 1.51
N CYS A 115 13.25 -32.99 0.41
CA CYS A 115 14.66 -33.35 0.43
C CYS A 115 15.48 -32.12 0.81
N LEU A 116 16.16 -32.27 1.95
CA LEU A 116 17.29 -31.55 2.53
C LEU A 116 18.21 -30.91 1.47
N LEU A 117 18.74 -29.70 1.69
CA LEU A 117 19.89 -29.47 2.58
C LEU A 117 19.75 -28.16 3.37
N LYS A 118 19.81 -28.28 4.69
CA LYS A 118 20.30 -27.25 5.61
C LYS A 118 21.75 -27.57 5.95
N THR A 119 22.53 -26.54 6.19
CA THR A 119 23.66 -26.58 7.13
C THR A 119 23.37 -25.59 8.24
N GLU A 120 23.28 -26.08 9.49
CA GLU A 120 23.28 -25.26 10.71
C GLU A 120 24.72 -25.06 11.20
N PRO A 121 24.94 -24.25 12.25
CA PRO A 121 25.07 -24.88 13.58
C PRO A 121 24.45 -24.11 14.78
N ASP A 122 23.99 -24.90 15.76
CA ASP A 122 24.14 -24.85 17.24
C ASP A 122 23.84 -23.56 18.04
N ALA A 123 23.36 -23.56 19.30
CA ALA A 123 22.75 -24.54 20.20
C ALA A 123 22.15 -23.79 21.43
N ASP A 124 20.91 -24.15 21.77
CA ASP A 124 20.37 -24.45 23.11
C ASP A 124 20.53 -23.52 24.35
N LYS A 125 19.38 -23.12 24.94
CA LYS A 125 18.96 -23.44 26.33
C LYS A 125 17.56 -22.85 26.63
N GLY A 126 16.61 -23.71 26.98
CA GLY A 126 15.18 -23.40 27.08
C GLY A 126 14.67 -22.86 28.43
N ILE A 127 13.41 -22.38 28.43
CA ILE A 127 12.51 -22.12 29.56
C ILE A 127 11.05 -22.30 29.03
N PRO A 128 10.08 -22.86 29.81
CA PRO A 128 8.92 -23.56 29.24
C PRO A 128 7.76 -22.65 28.79
N TYR A 129 6.98 -23.22 27.87
CA TYR A 129 5.67 -22.78 27.40
C TYR A 129 4.74 -22.37 28.56
N SER A 130 4.33 -21.10 28.62
CA SER A 130 3.08 -20.71 29.26
C SER A 130 2.00 -20.56 28.19
N GLN A 131 0.96 -21.38 28.30
CA GLN A 131 -0.31 -21.17 27.62
C GLN A 131 -1.06 -20.04 28.33
N SER A 132 -1.31 -18.93 27.64
CA SER A 132 -2.59 -18.21 27.67
C SER A 132 -2.57 -17.08 26.65
N ALA A 133 -3.12 -17.33 25.46
CA ALA A 133 -3.54 -16.25 24.57
C ALA A 133 -4.85 -15.68 25.13
N ILE A 134 -4.73 -14.77 26.09
CA ILE A 134 -5.82 -13.89 26.53
C ILE A 134 -6.20 -13.03 25.33
N PRO A 135 -7.49 -12.85 24.99
CA PRO A 135 -7.88 -11.89 23.96
C PRO A 135 -7.31 -10.51 24.29
N ASP A 136 -6.80 -9.79 23.28
CA ASP A 136 -6.30 -8.40 23.34
C ASP A 136 -7.38 -7.46 23.90
N THR A 137 -7.66 -7.57 25.19
CA THR A 137 -8.59 -6.72 25.92
C THR A 137 -7.79 -5.46 26.24
N VAL A 138 -8.03 -4.43 25.45
CA VAL A 138 -7.51 -3.08 25.71
C VAL A 138 -8.06 -2.65 27.06
N LYS A 139 -7.21 -2.62 28.08
CA LYS A 139 -7.56 -2.12 29.41
C LYS A 139 -7.17 -0.66 29.47
N LEU A 140 -8.17 0.22 29.47
CA LEU A 140 -7.95 1.65 29.59
C LEU A 140 -7.40 1.98 30.98
N GLY A 141 -6.36 2.81 30.99
CA GLY A 141 -5.79 3.42 32.18
C GLY A 141 -6.30 4.84 32.38
N LYS A 142 -5.45 5.69 32.95
CA LYS A 142 -5.77 7.11 33.18
C LYS A 142 -5.98 7.86 31.86
N GLN A 143 -6.83 8.88 31.93
CA GLN A 143 -6.87 9.93 30.92
C GLN A 143 -5.57 10.74 31.02
N LEU A 144 -4.79 10.74 29.94
CA LEU A 144 -3.50 11.42 29.87
C LEU A 144 -3.65 12.88 29.45
N ASN A 145 -4.56 13.14 28.50
CA ASN A 145 -4.79 14.46 27.96
C ASN A 145 -6.22 14.56 27.39
N GLU A 146 -6.79 15.75 27.39
CA GLU A 146 -8.04 16.06 26.72
C GLU A 146 -7.92 17.37 25.94
N GLY A 147 -8.03 17.26 24.62
CA GLY A 147 -8.08 18.40 23.71
C GLY A 147 -9.52 18.76 23.34
N LYS A 148 -9.67 19.74 22.45
CA LYS A 148 -10.98 20.23 21.97
C LYS A 148 -11.84 19.13 21.34
N THR A 149 -11.24 18.24 20.54
CA THR A 149 -11.95 17.24 19.73
C THR A 149 -11.59 15.78 20.06
N LYS A 150 -10.67 15.54 21.00
CA LYS A 150 -10.16 14.20 21.31
C LYS A 150 -9.73 14.06 22.77
N ILE A 151 -9.76 12.83 23.27
CA ILE A 151 -9.23 12.43 24.59
C ILE A 151 -8.19 11.34 24.36
N VAL A 152 -7.09 11.38 25.12
CA VAL A 152 -6.02 10.37 25.05
C VAL A 152 -6.02 9.57 26.35
N TYR A 153 -6.16 8.25 26.23
CA TYR A 153 -6.11 7.32 27.34
C TYR A 153 -4.86 6.45 27.29
N GLU A 154 -4.28 6.17 28.46
CA GLU A 154 -3.29 5.11 28.62
C GLU A 154 -3.92 3.74 28.31
N ILE A 155 -3.12 2.83 27.74
CA ILE A 155 -3.50 1.42 27.63
C ILE A 155 -2.61 0.60 28.58
N THR A 156 -3.13 0.29 29.77
CA THR A 156 -2.35 -0.42 30.81
C THR A 156 -1.92 -1.82 30.39
N SER A 157 -2.68 -2.46 29.49
CA SER A 157 -2.32 -3.76 28.92
C SER A 157 -1.25 -3.70 27.82
N GLN A 158 -0.88 -2.51 27.33
CA GLN A 158 0.08 -2.34 26.23
C GLN A 158 0.99 -1.12 26.48
N PRO A 159 2.09 -1.29 27.25
CA PRO A 159 3.03 -0.21 27.55
C PRO A 159 3.53 0.52 26.30
N GLY A 160 3.59 1.84 26.39
CA GLY A 160 4.04 2.70 25.29
C GLY A 160 3.02 2.92 24.18
N LYS A 161 1.76 2.48 24.35
CA LYS A 161 0.65 2.78 23.45
C LYS A 161 -0.46 3.56 24.17
N VAL A 162 -1.22 4.31 23.38
CA VAL A 162 -2.36 5.11 23.84
C VAL A 162 -3.58 4.85 22.96
N LEU A 163 -4.75 5.08 23.53
CA LEU A 163 -6.00 5.11 22.80
C LEU A 163 -6.43 6.57 22.60
N LEU A 164 -6.63 6.97 21.35
CA LEU A 164 -7.16 8.28 20.99
C LEU A 164 -8.66 8.13 20.72
N GLN A 165 -9.47 8.75 21.58
CA GLN A 165 -10.93 8.77 21.51
C GLN A 165 -11.39 10.10 20.91
N SER A 166 -11.99 10.06 19.73
CA SER A 166 -12.60 11.24 19.10
C SER A 166 -13.89 11.64 19.84
N LYS A 167 -14.17 12.95 19.88
CA LYS A 167 -15.40 13.54 20.45
C LYS A 167 -16.34 14.02 19.35
N ASP A 168 -17.64 14.00 19.61
CA ASP A 168 -18.69 14.55 18.74
C ASP A 168 -18.76 16.08 18.79
N LYS A 169 -17.61 16.76 18.75
CA LYS A 169 -17.50 18.21 18.85
C LYS A 169 -16.82 18.81 17.63
N ILE A 170 -17.34 19.94 17.15
CA ILE A 170 -16.69 20.78 16.14
C ILE A 170 -16.36 22.14 16.73
N THR A 171 -15.18 22.67 16.43
CA THR A 171 -14.66 23.92 17.01
C THR A 171 -14.00 24.83 15.99
N ALA A 172 -14.10 26.15 16.11
CA ALA A 172 -13.40 27.13 15.27
C ALA A 172 -12.94 28.34 16.10
N GLY A 173 -11.88 29.02 15.65
CA GLY A 173 -11.33 30.21 16.30
C GLY A 173 -10.90 29.95 17.75
N ASN A 174 -9.98 29.00 17.98
CA ASN A 174 -9.48 28.64 19.32
C ASN A 174 -10.58 28.29 20.33
N ALA A 175 -11.61 27.57 19.87
CA ALA A 175 -12.81 27.19 20.63
C ALA A 175 -13.77 28.34 21.01
N ALA A 176 -13.57 29.56 20.48
CA ALA A 176 -14.56 30.64 20.60
C ALA A 176 -15.91 30.24 19.97
N ARG A 177 -15.89 29.40 18.93
CA ARG A 177 -17.09 28.80 18.33
C ARG A 177 -17.06 27.29 18.51
N GLN A 178 -18.02 26.70 19.22
CA GLN A 178 -18.10 25.26 19.46
C GLN A 178 -19.54 24.75 19.44
N HIS A 179 -19.76 23.59 18.83
CA HIS A 179 -21.08 22.94 18.78
C HIS A 179 -20.92 21.42 18.89
N GLU A 180 -21.92 20.77 19.46
CA GLU A 180 -22.08 19.31 19.40
C GLU A 180 -22.49 18.91 17.98
N MET A 181 -21.89 17.85 17.45
CA MET A 181 -22.17 17.30 16.12
C MET A 181 -22.13 15.77 16.23
N LYS A 182 -23.28 15.18 16.59
CA LYS A 182 -23.43 13.74 16.80
C LYS A 182 -22.95 12.94 15.59
N GLY A 183 -22.07 11.97 15.81
CA GLY A 183 -21.47 11.12 14.78
C GLY A 183 -20.21 11.70 14.12
N LYS A 184 -19.79 12.95 14.41
CA LYS A 184 -18.50 13.47 13.91
C LYS A 184 -17.33 12.61 14.38
N ALA A 185 -17.37 12.07 15.60
CA ALA A 185 -16.31 11.22 16.12
C ALA A 185 -16.07 9.99 15.24
N ILE A 186 -17.16 9.37 14.76
CA ILE A 186 -17.10 8.21 13.85
C ILE A 186 -16.41 8.60 12.55
N VAL A 187 -16.88 9.68 11.93
CA VAL A 187 -16.37 10.15 10.64
C VAL A 187 -14.91 10.59 10.74
N SER A 188 -14.53 11.26 11.83
CA SER A 188 -13.16 11.75 12.05
C SER A 188 -12.19 10.58 12.26
N THR A 189 -12.58 9.58 13.06
CA THR A 189 -11.77 8.38 13.29
C THR A 189 -11.63 7.54 12.02
N ALA A 190 -12.71 7.34 11.26
CA ALA A 190 -12.67 6.63 9.98
C ALA A 190 -11.78 7.35 8.96
N THR A 191 -11.89 8.68 8.87
CA THR A 191 -11.05 9.51 7.99
C THR A 191 -9.57 9.37 8.37
N ALA A 192 -9.25 9.52 9.65
CA ALA A 192 -7.88 9.42 10.14
C ALA A 192 -7.27 8.03 9.92
N ALA A 193 -8.01 6.96 10.21
CA ALA A 193 -7.56 5.60 9.99
C ALA A 193 -7.19 5.35 8.51
N LYS A 194 -8.09 5.70 7.59
CA LYS A 194 -7.87 5.54 6.14
C LYS A 194 -6.68 6.38 5.64
N VAL A 195 -6.52 7.61 6.13
CA VAL A 195 -5.39 8.47 5.78
C VAL A 195 -4.07 7.87 6.28
N PHE A 196 -4.00 7.44 7.55
CA PHE A 196 -2.79 6.83 8.09
C PHE A 196 -2.46 5.49 7.44
N GLU A 197 -3.46 4.67 7.08
CA GLU A 197 -3.25 3.44 6.33
C GLU A 197 -2.68 3.70 4.93
N LEU A 198 -3.19 4.72 4.21
CA LEU A 198 -2.65 5.13 2.92
C LEU A 198 -1.19 5.60 3.04
N LEU A 199 -0.89 6.43 4.05
CA LEU A 199 0.48 6.89 4.33
C LEU A 199 1.41 5.73 4.71
N ALA A 200 0.92 4.75 5.46
CA ALA A 200 1.67 3.53 5.80
C ALA A 200 1.94 2.67 4.55
N ILE A 201 0.96 2.53 3.65
CA ILE A 201 1.14 1.86 2.34
C ILE A 201 2.23 2.54 1.50
N ALA A 202 2.29 3.88 1.54
CA ALA A 202 3.35 4.64 0.88
C ALA A 202 4.71 4.44 1.56
N GLY A 203 4.74 4.14 2.86
CA GLY A 203 5.97 3.97 3.65
C GLY A 203 6.35 5.20 4.48
N VAL A 204 5.38 6.07 4.79
CA VAL A 204 5.55 7.17 5.75
C VAL A 204 5.33 6.64 7.17
N LYS A 205 6.28 6.90 8.07
CA LYS A 205 6.16 6.53 9.48
C LYS A 205 5.17 7.46 10.20
N SER A 206 4.27 6.88 11.00
CA SER A 206 3.35 7.61 11.88
C SER A 206 3.18 6.89 13.21
N HIS A 207 2.58 7.57 14.19
CA HIS A 207 2.21 6.98 15.48
C HIS A 207 1.01 6.02 15.37
N PHE A 208 0.22 6.06 14.30
CA PHE A 208 -0.99 5.26 14.15
C PHE A 208 -0.65 3.76 14.06
N ILE A 209 -1.35 2.93 14.84
CA ILE A 209 -1.19 1.47 14.84
C ILE A 209 -2.37 0.78 14.16
N LYS A 210 -3.59 1.03 14.65
CA LYS A 210 -4.83 0.47 14.08
C LYS A 210 -6.06 1.18 14.61
N GLN A 211 -7.14 1.18 13.83
CA GLN A 211 -8.46 1.50 14.35
C GLN A 211 -8.87 0.49 15.43
N HIS A 212 -9.50 0.96 16.51
CA HIS A 212 -9.92 0.13 17.63
C HIS A 212 -11.44 0.02 17.75
N SER A 213 -12.14 1.14 17.57
CA SER A 213 -13.60 1.22 17.51
C SER A 213 -14.01 2.24 16.43
N ASP A 214 -15.31 2.44 16.26
CA ASP A 214 -15.80 3.46 15.32
C ASP A 214 -15.34 4.87 15.70
N THR A 215 -15.10 5.13 16.99
CA THR A 215 -14.75 6.46 17.51
C THR A 215 -13.34 6.55 18.08
N ALA A 216 -12.56 5.47 18.10
CA ALA A 216 -11.19 5.47 18.62
C ALA A 216 -10.19 4.64 17.81
N PHE A 217 -8.91 5.04 17.89
CA PHE A 217 -7.79 4.27 17.34
C PHE A 217 -6.64 4.16 18.36
N ILE A 218 -5.79 3.15 18.17
CA ILE A 218 -4.59 2.92 18.98
C ILE A 218 -3.38 3.52 18.26
N ALA A 219 -2.51 4.19 19.02
CA ALA A 219 -1.28 4.77 18.53
C ALA A 219 -0.09 4.53 19.48
N GLU A 220 1.14 4.70 18.99
CA GLU A 220 2.34 4.83 19.83
C GLU A 220 2.22 6.12 20.67
N ALA A 221 2.54 6.02 21.96
CA ALA A 221 2.62 7.20 22.83
C ALA A 221 3.76 8.12 22.34
N CYS A 222 3.47 9.41 22.23
CA CYS A 222 4.42 10.42 21.77
C CYS A 222 4.40 11.64 22.70
N ASP A 223 5.57 12.24 22.90
CA ASP A 223 5.70 13.61 23.40
C ASP A 223 5.54 14.57 22.22
N MET A 224 4.47 15.36 22.22
CA MET A 224 4.05 16.17 21.07
C MET A 224 4.90 17.44 20.95
N ILE A 225 5.41 17.69 19.75
CA ILE A 225 6.13 18.92 19.43
C ILE A 225 5.08 20.01 19.14
N PRO A 226 5.09 21.16 19.86
CA PRO A 226 4.02 22.16 19.81
C PRO A 226 4.10 23.08 18.57
N ILE A 227 4.27 22.49 17.40
CA ILE A 227 4.33 23.19 16.11
C ILE A 227 3.30 22.59 15.15
N GLU A 228 2.44 23.46 14.61
CA GLU A 228 1.56 23.16 13.50
C GLU A 228 2.32 23.34 12.18
N TRP A 229 2.49 22.26 11.43
CA TRP A 229 3.18 22.26 10.16
C TRP A 229 2.16 22.38 9.03
N VAL A 230 2.15 23.53 8.36
CA VAL A 230 1.15 23.83 7.33
C VAL A 230 1.80 23.83 5.95
N THR A 231 1.21 23.06 5.03
CA THR A 231 1.60 23.01 3.62
C THR A 231 0.50 23.59 2.75
N ARG A 232 0.85 24.37 1.71
CA ARG A 232 -0.11 24.97 0.77
C ARG A 232 0.30 24.75 -0.67
N ARG A 233 -0.66 24.31 -1.50
CA ARG A 233 -0.57 24.38 -2.96
C ARG A 233 -1.15 25.68 -3.49
N VAL A 234 -2.23 26.17 -2.89
CA VAL A 234 -2.96 27.36 -3.35
C VAL A 234 -3.04 28.40 -2.23
N ALA A 235 -2.84 29.67 -2.57
CA ALA A 235 -2.99 30.80 -1.67
C ALA A 235 -4.49 31.01 -1.36
N THR A 236 -4.86 30.83 -0.09
CA THR A 236 -6.19 31.09 0.46
C THR A 236 -6.09 31.32 1.98
N GLY A 237 -7.21 31.63 2.63
CA GLY A 237 -7.31 31.69 4.08
C GLY A 237 -6.34 32.69 4.71
N SER A 238 -5.68 32.27 5.80
CA SER A 238 -4.81 33.15 6.59
C SER A 238 -3.55 33.60 5.85
N PHE A 239 -3.14 32.88 4.78
CA PHE A 239 -2.01 33.30 3.95
C PHE A 239 -2.28 34.65 3.28
N LEU A 240 -3.47 34.85 2.72
CA LEU A 240 -3.84 36.10 2.03
C LEU A 240 -3.88 37.28 3.00
N LYS A 241 -4.33 37.05 4.25
CA LYS A 241 -4.34 38.08 5.30
C LYS A 241 -2.93 38.55 5.65
N ARG A 242 -1.96 37.62 5.73
CA ARG A 242 -0.55 37.94 6.03
C ARG A 242 0.21 38.50 4.82
N ASN A 243 -0.28 38.29 3.60
CA ASN A 243 0.40 38.67 2.36
C ASN A 243 -0.54 39.51 1.48
N PRO A 244 -0.86 40.76 1.87
CA PRO A 244 -1.70 41.64 1.06
C PRO A 244 -1.07 41.86 -0.32
N GLY A 245 -1.89 41.80 -1.36
CA GLY A 245 -1.47 41.88 -2.76
C GLY A 245 -1.37 40.52 -3.48
N VAL A 246 -1.31 39.41 -2.74
CA VAL A 246 -1.45 38.08 -3.34
C VAL A 246 -2.92 37.78 -3.60
N THR A 247 -3.25 37.32 -4.81
CA THR A 247 -4.61 36.94 -5.18
C THR A 247 -4.93 35.52 -4.73
N GLU A 248 -6.18 35.29 -4.31
CA GLU A 248 -6.68 33.94 -4.08
C GLU A 248 -6.54 33.09 -5.35
N GLY A 249 -6.10 31.83 -5.21
CA GLY A 249 -5.83 30.96 -6.36
C GLY A 249 -4.36 30.93 -6.81
N TYR A 250 -3.50 31.81 -6.31
CA TYR A 250 -2.06 31.76 -6.60
C TYR A 250 -1.48 30.38 -6.23
N ARG A 251 -0.74 29.75 -7.14
CA ARG A 251 -0.23 28.39 -6.98
C ARG A 251 1.24 28.37 -6.56
N PHE A 252 1.56 27.66 -5.49
CA PHE A 252 2.93 27.44 -5.02
C PHE A 252 3.54 26.20 -5.66
N CYS A 253 4.69 26.35 -6.33
CA CYS A 253 5.48 25.27 -6.90
C CYS A 253 6.97 25.49 -6.58
N PRO A 254 7.57 24.77 -5.61
CA PRO A 254 7.02 23.68 -4.78
C PRO A 254 5.97 24.14 -3.75
N PRO A 255 5.25 23.23 -3.06
CA PRO A 255 4.32 23.60 -1.99
C PRO A 255 4.95 24.51 -0.94
N LYS A 256 4.23 25.55 -0.52
CA LYS A 256 4.69 26.45 0.54
C LYS A 256 4.57 25.75 1.88
N LEU A 257 5.66 25.72 2.65
CA LEU A 257 5.69 25.26 4.05
C LEU A 257 5.69 26.48 4.99
N GLU A 258 4.89 26.39 6.05
CA GLU A 258 4.82 27.36 7.15
C GLU A 258 4.74 26.61 8.49
N MET A 259 5.21 27.24 9.57
CA MET A 259 5.22 26.69 10.92
C MET A 259 4.49 27.66 11.85
N PHE A 260 3.61 27.15 12.70
CA PHE A 260 2.87 27.96 13.68
C PHE A 260 3.05 27.34 15.06
N TYR A 261 3.47 28.13 16.04
CA TYR A 261 3.62 27.65 17.40
C TYR A 261 2.26 27.54 18.07
N LYS A 262 2.00 26.43 18.75
CA LYS A 262 0.73 26.19 19.43
C LYS A 262 0.64 27.04 20.69
N ASP A 263 -0.10 28.14 20.59
CA ASP A 263 -0.40 29.05 21.67
C ASP A 263 -1.80 29.65 21.42
N ASP A 264 -2.80 29.01 22.02
CA ASP A 264 -4.20 29.40 21.90
C ASP A 264 -4.43 30.85 22.33
N ALA A 265 -3.64 31.37 23.30
CA ALA A 265 -3.77 32.72 23.83
C ALA A 265 -3.19 33.77 22.86
N ALA A 266 -2.10 33.43 22.15
CA ALA A 266 -1.49 34.29 21.13
C ALA A 266 -2.06 34.09 19.71
N GLY A 267 -3.03 33.19 19.53
CA GLY A 267 -3.64 32.93 18.23
C GLY A 267 -2.77 32.11 17.28
N ASP A 268 -1.98 31.19 17.82
CA ASP A 268 -1.04 30.32 17.10
C ASP A 268 -0.09 31.10 16.16
N PRO A 269 0.84 31.90 16.70
CA PRO A 269 1.69 32.79 15.91
C PRO A 269 2.58 32.00 14.94
N GLN A 270 2.78 32.56 13.74
CA GLN A 270 3.73 32.00 12.78
C GLN A 270 5.15 32.09 13.34
N TRP A 271 5.88 30.97 13.30
CA TRP A 271 7.30 30.91 13.65
C TRP A 271 8.15 30.69 12.41
N SER A 272 9.30 31.35 12.39
CA SER A 272 10.41 31.09 11.48
C SER A 272 11.17 29.83 11.91
N ARG A 273 12.04 29.34 11.02
CA ARG A 273 12.95 28.23 11.34
C ARG A 273 13.85 28.61 12.51
N GLU A 274 14.37 29.83 12.50
CA GLU A 274 15.28 30.37 13.51
C GLU A 274 14.61 30.43 14.88
N GLN A 275 13.33 30.84 14.96
CA GLN A 275 12.58 30.83 16.22
C GLN A 275 12.43 29.43 16.83
N ILE A 276 12.19 28.40 16.01
CA ILE A 276 12.15 27.01 16.49
C ILE A 276 13.50 26.57 17.05
N LEU A 277 14.60 26.93 16.36
CA LEU A 277 15.95 26.54 16.78
C LEU A 277 16.37 27.24 18.08
N GLU A 278 16.09 28.55 18.19
CA GLU A 278 16.43 29.33 19.37
C GLU A 278 15.57 28.99 20.58
N SER A 279 14.38 28.41 20.39
CA SER A 279 13.57 27.92 21.51
C SER A 279 14.23 26.76 22.26
N LYS A 280 15.22 26.07 21.64
CA LYS A 280 15.96 24.93 22.20
C LYS A 280 15.04 23.87 22.83
N MET A 281 13.86 23.68 22.23
CA MET A 281 12.85 22.78 22.78
C MET A 281 13.35 21.33 22.75
N THR A 282 13.04 20.59 23.81
CA THR A 282 13.39 19.18 23.93
C THR A 282 12.12 18.40 24.22
N HIS A 283 11.86 17.38 23.40
CA HIS A 283 10.68 16.52 23.52
C HIS A 283 11.08 15.05 23.45
N GLY A 284 10.57 14.22 24.33
CA GLY A 284 10.93 12.80 24.42
C GLY A 284 12.44 12.56 24.59
N GLY A 285 13.14 13.51 25.23
CA GLY A 285 14.60 13.50 25.38
C GLY A 285 15.39 13.91 24.13
N LEU A 286 14.73 14.29 23.04
CA LEU A 286 15.34 14.74 21.79
C LEU A 286 15.31 16.27 21.70
N LEU A 287 16.48 16.89 21.59
CA LEU A 287 16.62 18.31 21.25
C LEU A 287 16.18 18.53 19.80
N ILE A 288 15.25 19.45 19.57
CA ILE A 288 14.76 19.81 18.24
C ILE A 288 15.75 20.80 17.58
N GLY A 289 16.80 20.24 16.98
CA GLY A 289 17.84 21.00 16.29
C GLY A 289 17.59 21.18 14.78
N PRO A 290 18.58 21.71 14.05
CA PRO A 290 18.50 21.94 12.60
C PRO A 290 18.10 20.68 11.82
N ASP A 291 18.66 19.52 12.16
CA ASP A 291 18.35 18.26 11.49
C ASP A 291 16.90 17.83 11.72
N GLU A 292 16.40 17.91 12.95
CA GLU A 292 15.02 17.56 13.30
C GLU A 292 14.00 18.46 12.57
N VAL A 293 14.26 19.77 12.51
CA VAL A 293 13.43 20.73 11.79
C VAL A 293 13.43 20.45 10.28
N ASP A 294 14.58 20.16 9.69
CA ASP A 294 14.67 19.79 8.27
C ASP A 294 13.91 18.47 8.00
N MET A 295 13.99 17.49 8.92
CA MET A 295 13.28 16.22 8.82
C MET A 295 11.76 16.42 8.83
N MET A 296 11.22 17.13 9.83
CA MET A 296 9.78 17.44 9.90
C MET A 296 9.33 18.23 8.67
N SER A 297 10.11 19.22 8.22
CA SER A 297 9.83 20.00 7.01
C SER A 297 9.64 19.12 5.77
N LYS A 298 10.58 18.18 5.53
CA LYS A 298 10.50 17.30 4.37
C LYS A 298 9.41 16.25 4.48
N VAL A 299 9.13 15.75 5.69
CA VAL A 299 8.00 14.84 5.92
C VAL A 299 6.68 15.56 5.63
N THR A 300 6.50 16.79 6.11
CA THR A 300 5.29 17.60 5.88
C THR A 300 4.99 17.79 4.40
N VAL A 301 6.00 18.18 3.61
CA VAL A 301 5.83 18.33 2.16
C VAL A 301 5.51 16.99 1.49
N CYS A 302 6.18 15.91 1.89
CA CYS A 302 5.93 14.59 1.33
C CYS A 302 4.51 14.08 1.62
N VAL A 303 4.02 14.23 2.86
CA VAL A 303 2.67 13.82 3.25
C VAL A 303 1.63 14.61 2.44
N PHE A 304 1.83 15.93 2.30
CA PHE A 304 0.97 16.77 1.47
C PHE A 304 0.92 16.29 0.02
N GLU A 305 2.08 16.07 -0.62
CA GLU A 305 2.13 15.66 -2.03
C GLU A 305 1.52 14.27 -2.27
N ILE A 306 1.67 13.34 -1.33
CA ILE A 306 1.02 12.01 -1.38
C ILE A 306 -0.50 12.15 -1.35
N LEU A 307 -1.04 12.92 -0.41
CA LEU A 307 -2.47 13.13 -0.28
C LEU A 307 -3.03 13.97 -1.44
N GLU A 308 -2.29 14.97 -1.91
CA GLU A 308 -2.64 15.76 -3.10
C GLU A 308 -2.77 14.86 -4.34
N LYS A 309 -1.79 13.98 -4.56
CA LYS A 309 -1.80 13.06 -5.70
C LYS A 309 -2.94 12.04 -5.59
N ALA A 310 -3.22 11.55 -4.39
CA ALA A 310 -4.33 10.63 -4.15
C ALA A 310 -5.68 11.29 -4.41
N TRP A 311 -5.96 12.45 -3.81
CA TRP A 311 -7.22 13.17 -4.00
C TRP A 311 -7.47 13.59 -5.46
N ALA A 312 -6.41 13.89 -6.22
CA ALA A 312 -6.52 14.21 -7.64
C ALA A 312 -7.13 13.07 -8.48
N THR A 313 -7.00 11.80 -8.05
CA THR A 313 -7.62 10.65 -8.73
C THR A 313 -9.14 10.63 -8.64
N LEU A 314 -9.72 11.39 -7.71
CA LEU A 314 -11.15 11.54 -7.49
C LEU A 314 -11.64 12.95 -7.85
N ASP A 315 -10.91 13.65 -8.73
CA ASP A 315 -11.18 15.04 -9.12
C ASP A 315 -11.33 15.98 -7.91
N CYS A 316 -10.48 15.80 -6.91
CA CYS A 316 -10.45 16.66 -5.72
C CYS A 316 -9.09 17.36 -5.60
N SER A 317 -9.12 18.68 -5.47
CA SER A 317 -7.92 19.48 -5.22
C SER A 317 -7.69 19.61 -3.71
N LEU A 318 -6.58 19.04 -3.22
CA LEU A 318 -6.07 19.31 -1.89
C LEU A 318 -5.34 20.66 -1.90
N ILE A 319 -5.85 21.62 -1.14
CA ILE A 319 -5.45 23.03 -1.25
C ILE A 319 -4.36 23.38 -0.26
N ASP A 320 -4.59 23.05 1.00
CA ASP A 320 -3.63 23.13 2.09
C ASP A 320 -3.96 22.11 3.16
N MET A 321 -3.00 21.83 4.03
CA MET A 321 -3.14 20.89 5.14
C MET A 321 -2.25 21.29 6.30
N LYS A 322 -2.68 20.93 7.50
CA LYS A 322 -1.91 21.01 8.74
C LYS A 322 -1.67 19.61 9.30
N ILE A 323 -0.45 19.34 9.74
CA ILE A 323 -0.09 18.14 10.50
C ILE A 323 0.78 18.49 11.72
N GLU A 324 0.90 17.54 12.64
CA GLU A 324 1.70 17.67 13.87
C GLU A 324 2.63 16.45 14.01
N PHE A 325 3.72 16.62 14.77
CA PHE A 325 4.69 15.55 15.02
C PHE A 325 4.84 15.32 16.52
N GLY A 326 5.29 14.12 16.86
CA GLY A 326 5.70 13.78 18.22
C GLY A 326 6.96 12.92 18.22
N VAL A 327 7.63 12.88 19.37
CA VAL A 327 8.76 12.00 19.63
C VAL A 327 8.22 10.76 20.36
N ASN A 328 8.34 9.59 19.74
CA ASN A 328 7.89 8.35 20.35
C ASN A 328 8.88 7.85 21.43
N ASN A 329 8.51 6.79 22.14
CA ASN A 329 9.34 6.19 23.20
C ASN A 329 10.70 5.63 22.71
N LYS A 330 10.94 5.59 21.40
CA LYS A 330 12.22 5.18 20.79
C LYS A 330 13.11 6.39 20.47
N GLY A 331 12.68 7.61 20.80
CA GLY A 331 13.37 8.85 20.43
C GLY A 331 13.24 9.19 18.94
N GLU A 332 12.30 8.58 18.21
CA GLU A 332 12.06 8.89 16.79
C GLU A 332 10.96 9.93 16.62
N ILE A 333 11.20 10.93 15.76
CA ILE A 333 10.13 11.82 15.27
C ILE A 333 9.21 11.01 14.35
N VAL A 334 7.91 11.03 14.66
CA VAL A 334 6.85 10.39 13.87
C VAL A 334 5.73 11.38 13.58
N LEU A 335 5.09 11.22 12.42
CA LEU A 335 3.83 11.90 12.13
C LEU A 335 2.80 11.51 13.19
N ALA A 336 2.22 12.48 13.87
CA ALA A 336 1.36 12.26 15.02
C ALA A 336 0.01 12.98 14.87
N ASP A 337 -0.75 13.04 15.97
CA ASP A 337 -2.09 13.62 16.02
C ASP A 337 -3.10 12.93 15.08
N ILE A 338 -4.00 13.71 14.47
CA ILE A 338 -5.11 13.26 13.63
C ILE A 338 -5.09 14.05 12.31
N ILE A 339 -5.31 13.34 11.21
CA ILE A 339 -5.57 13.97 9.91
C ILE A 339 -7.00 13.64 9.52
N ASP A 340 -7.89 14.61 9.68
CA ASP A 340 -9.30 14.50 9.31
C ASP A 340 -9.76 15.71 8.47
N SER A 341 -11.07 15.87 8.28
CA SER A 341 -11.63 17.00 7.52
C SER A 341 -11.46 18.37 8.18
N ASP A 342 -10.93 18.42 9.41
CA ASP A 342 -10.51 19.65 10.09
C ASP A 342 -9.07 20.05 9.69
N SER A 343 -8.26 19.08 9.26
CA SER A 343 -6.82 19.22 9.02
C SER A 343 -6.49 19.77 7.63
N TRP A 344 -7.42 19.81 6.69
CA TRP A 344 -7.16 20.26 5.31
C TRP A 344 -8.23 21.20 4.73
N ARG A 345 -7.95 21.73 3.54
CA ARG A 345 -8.95 22.27 2.61
C ARG A 345 -9.05 21.39 1.37
N LEU A 346 -10.26 20.98 1.01
CA LEU A 346 -10.52 20.04 -0.08
C LEU A 346 -11.63 20.56 -1.00
N TRP A 347 -11.27 20.84 -2.26
CA TRP A 347 -12.17 21.41 -3.27
C TRP A 347 -12.43 20.42 -4.41
N PRO A 348 -13.62 19.84 -4.50
CA PRO A 348 -14.05 19.07 -5.66
C PRO A 348 -13.93 19.89 -6.95
N SER A 349 -13.38 19.29 -8.01
CA SER A 349 -13.10 19.91 -9.31
C SER A 349 -12.25 21.19 -9.24
N GLY A 350 -11.53 21.40 -8.12
CA GLY A 350 -10.81 22.65 -7.86
C GLY A 350 -11.71 23.85 -7.57
N ASP A 351 -13.02 23.66 -7.40
CA ASP A 351 -13.99 24.72 -7.15
C ASP A 351 -14.19 24.95 -5.65
N LYS A 352 -13.73 26.11 -5.16
CA LYS A 352 -13.89 26.54 -3.77
C LYS A 352 -15.35 26.51 -3.30
N ARG A 353 -16.33 26.77 -4.19
CA ARG A 353 -17.76 26.76 -3.84
C ARG A 353 -18.25 25.37 -3.45
N LEU A 354 -17.56 24.32 -3.88
CA LEU A 354 -17.89 22.93 -3.60
C LEU A 354 -17.16 22.36 -2.39
N MET A 355 -16.40 23.17 -1.66
CA MET A 355 -15.55 22.73 -0.54
C MET A 355 -16.25 21.74 0.41
N LYS A 356 -15.50 20.73 0.86
CA LYS A 356 -16.01 19.61 1.69
C LYS A 356 -15.38 19.56 3.07
N ASP A 357 -14.54 20.53 3.39
CA ASP A 357 -13.80 20.61 4.65
C ASP A 357 -14.43 21.56 5.67
N LYS A 358 -13.79 21.67 6.83
CA LYS A 358 -14.23 22.50 7.95
C LYS A 358 -14.36 23.98 7.64
N GLN A 359 -13.79 24.49 6.55
CA GLN A 359 -13.95 25.88 6.15
C GLN A 359 -15.43 26.25 5.96
N VAL A 360 -16.30 25.31 5.56
CA VAL A 360 -17.76 25.53 5.50
C VAL A 360 -18.34 25.96 6.85
N TYR A 361 -17.91 25.33 7.95
CA TYR A 361 -18.32 25.70 9.30
C TYR A 361 -17.71 27.03 9.77
N ARG A 362 -16.49 27.36 9.30
CA ARG A 362 -15.82 28.62 9.63
C ARG A 362 -16.47 29.81 8.94
N ASP A 363 -16.95 29.64 7.72
CA ASP A 363 -17.51 30.71 6.88
C ASP A 363 -18.98 31.04 7.22
N MET A 364 -19.65 30.21 8.03
CA MET A 364 -21.01 30.49 8.51
C MET A 364 -21.06 31.76 9.35
N ALA A 365 -21.93 32.70 8.98
CA ALA A 365 -22.23 33.87 9.80
C ALA A 365 -22.89 33.45 11.13
N GLU A 366 -23.94 32.63 11.02
CA GLU A 366 -24.66 32.01 12.12
C GLU A 366 -24.69 30.48 11.91
N VAL A 367 -24.55 29.72 13.00
CA VAL A 367 -24.54 28.25 12.95
C VAL A 367 -25.95 27.74 13.21
N THR A 368 -26.61 27.23 12.17
CA THR A 368 -27.93 26.56 12.29
C THR A 368 -27.78 25.05 12.32
N GLU A 369 -28.85 24.35 12.71
CA GLU A 369 -28.89 22.87 12.68
C GLU A 369 -28.71 22.34 11.25
N GLU A 370 -29.31 22.98 10.25
CA GLU A 370 -29.16 22.63 8.83
C GLU A 370 -27.70 22.85 8.36
N GLY A 371 -27.06 23.91 8.83
CA GLY A 371 -25.65 24.19 8.57
C GLY A 371 -24.75 23.09 9.13
N LEU A 372 -24.97 22.68 10.38
CA LEU A 372 -24.24 21.56 11.00
C LEU A 372 -24.49 20.24 10.27
N ALA A 373 -25.74 19.97 9.86
CA ALA A 373 -26.08 18.79 9.06
C ALA A 373 -25.38 18.79 7.69
N LEU A 374 -25.25 19.95 7.04
CA LEU A 374 -24.47 20.09 5.80
C LEU A 374 -22.99 19.77 6.02
N VAL A 375 -22.37 20.31 7.08
CA VAL A 375 -20.96 20.04 7.40
C VAL A 375 -20.73 18.56 7.68
N LYS A 376 -21.65 17.92 8.44
CA LYS A 376 -21.59 16.49 8.70
C LYS A 376 -21.65 15.66 7.40
N ARG A 377 -22.61 15.96 6.51
CA ARG A 377 -22.71 15.29 5.19
C ARG A 377 -21.46 15.49 4.35
N ASN A 378 -20.82 16.66 4.41
CA ASN A 378 -19.55 16.90 3.73
C ASN A 378 -18.43 16.01 4.29
N PHE A 379 -18.37 15.81 5.61
CA PHE A 379 -17.36 14.94 6.21
C PHE A 379 -17.63 13.46 5.90
N GLU A 380 -18.89 13.02 5.90
CA GLU A 380 -19.28 11.67 5.48
C GLU A 380 -18.88 11.42 4.02
N TRP A 381 -19.17 12.37 3.13
CA TRP A 381 -18.77 12.34 1.72
C TRP A 381 -17.26 12.16 1.52
N VAL A 382 -16.45 12.80 2.38
CA VAL A 382 -14.98 12.67 2.38
C VAL A 382 -14.58 11.27 2.86
N ALA A 383 -15.15 10.82 3.98
CA ALA A 383 -14.81 9.51 4.56
C ALA A 383 -15.16 8.35 3.62
N GLU A 384 -16.28 8.43 2.89
CA GLU A 384 -16.67 7.46 1.86
C GLU A 384 -15.65 7.43 0.70
N ARG A 385 -15.20 8.60 0.22
CA ARG A 385 -14.27 8.68 -0.92
C ARG A 385 -12.88 8.14 -0.63
N LEU A 386 -12.45 8.21 0.63
CA LEU A 386 -11.19 7.62 1.05
C LEU A 386 -11.13 6.10 0.79
N ASP A 387 -12.26 5.39 0.69
CA ASP A 387 -12.29 3.96 0.31
C ASP A 387 -11.79 3.71 -1.11
N HIS A 388 -11.80 4.73 -1.96
CA HIS A 388 -11.37 4.64 -3.36
C HIS A 388 -9.91 5.09 -3.57
N LEU A 389 -9.24 5.61 -2.52
CA LEU A 389 -7.85 6.06 -2.62
C LEU A 389 -6.81 4.95 -2.46
N THR A 390 -7.24 3.71 -2.21
CA THR A 390 -6.38 2.52 -2.16
C THR A 390 -6.81 1.45 -3.18
N PRO A 391 -6.89 1.79 -4.49
CA PRO A 391 -7.34 0.85 -5.50
C PRO A 391 -6.37 -0.33 -5.66
N LYS A 392 -6.85 -1.40 -6.27
CA LYS A 392 -5.98 -2.50 -6.70
C LYS A 392 -5.05 -2.03 -7.82
N PRO A 393 -3.82 -2.58 -7.92
CA PRO A 393 -2.92 -2.26 -9.02
C PRO A 393 -3.59 -2.50 -10.38
N ASN A 394 -3.49 -1.52 -11.27
CA ASN A 394 -4.05 -1.55 -12.63
C ASN A 394 -2.96 -1.63 -13.71
N CYS A 395 -1.71 -1.87 -13.32
CA CYS A 395 -0.55 -1.96 -14.19
C CYS A 395 0.35 -3.12 -13.78
N ARG A 396 1.32 -3.50 -14.62
CA ARG A 396 2.29 -4.56 -14.34
C ARG A 396 3.65 -4.35 -14.99
N ALA A 397 4.63 -5.10 -14.52
CA ALA A 397 5.88 -5.35 -15.24
C ALA A 397 5.92 -6.82 -15.68
N VAL A 398 6.55 -7.07 -16.83
CA VAL A 398 6.83 -8.43 -17.30
C VAL A 398 8.31 -8.54 -17.64
N VAL A 399 9.02 -9.42 -16.93
CA VAL A 399 10.42 -9.72 -17.18
C VAL A 399 10.51 -10.90 -18.15
N PHE A 400 11.05 -10.66 -19.34
CA PHE A 400 11.42 -11.70 -20.29
C PHE A 400 12.89 -12.04 -20.08
N MET A 401 13.19 -13.29 -19.73
CA MET A 401 14.56 -13.78 -19.65
C MET A 401 14.87 -14.75 -20.79
N GLY A 402 16.01 -14.53 -21.47
CA GLY A 402 16.46 -15.34 -22.61
C GLY A 402 16.89 -16.77 -22.23
N SER A 403 17.19 -16.99 -20.95
CA SER A 403 17.67 -18.26 -20.41
C SER A 403 17.19 -18.45 -18.96
N PRO A 404 16.83 -19.68 -18.54
CA PRO A 404 16.54 -19.99 -17.14
C PRO A 404 17.71 -19.68 -16.18
N SER A 405 18.95 -19.63 -16.68
CA SER A 405 20.13 -19.27 -15.87
C SER A 405 20.05 -17.87 -15.28
N ASP A 406 19.27 -16.98 -15.90
CA ASP A 406 19.16 -15.57 -15.51
C ASP A 406 18.01 -15.33 -14.52
N PHE A 407 17.43 -16.41 -13.97
CA PHE A 407 16.32 -16.35 -13.03
C PHE A 407 16.66 -15.57 -11.77
N ALA A 408 17.80 -15.83 -11.13
CA ALA A 408 18.20 -15.14 -9.91
C ALA A 408 18.40 -13.62 -10.12
N PHE A 409 18.88 -13.23 -11.31
CA PHE A 409 19.01 -11.82 -11.69
C PHE A 409 17.62 -11.19 -11.91
N SER A 410 16.76 -11.87 -12.66
CA SER A 410 15.38 -11.45 -12.93
C SER A 410 14.52 -11.35 -11.67
N GLN A 411 14.77 -12.21 -10.68
CA GLN A 411 14.07 -12.20 -9.40
C GLN A 411 14.31 -10.90 -8.62
N LYS A 412 15.53 -10.35 -8.65
CA LYS A 412 15.84 -9.06 -8.02
C LYS A 412 15.05 -7.90 -8.63
N ILE A 413 14.81 -7.95 -9.94
CA ILE A 413 13.96 -6.99 -10.64
C ILE A 413 12.52 -7.12 -10.13
N ALA A 414 11.99 -8.35 -10.08
CA ALA A 414 10.63 -8.61 -9.61
C ALA A 414 10.42 -8.22 -8.14
N GLU A 415 11.39 -8.49 -7.26
CA GLU A 415 11.38 -8.06 -5.85
C GLU A 415 11.35 -6.54 -5.72
N THR A 416 12.10 -5.83 -6.58
CA THR A 416 12.09 -4.37 -6.60
C THR A 416 10.75 -3.82 -7.10
N CYS A 417 10.17 -4.39 -8.15
CA CYS A 417 8.81 -4.04 -8.59
C CYS A 417 7.79 -4.25 -7.46
N GLN A 418 7.84 -5.40 -6.78
CA GLN A 418 6.93 -5.74 -5.69
C GLN A 418 7.06 -4.77 -4.49
N LYS A 419 8.29 -4.34 -4.16
CA LYS A 419 8.54 -3.32 -3.12
C LYS A 419 7.75 -2.03 -3.40
N TYR A 420 7.66 -1.62 -4.66
CA TYR A 420 6.90 -0.44 -5.08
C TYR A 420 5.43 -0.74 -5.40
N GLY A 421 4.93 -1.94 -5.12
CA GLY A 421 3.53 -2.31 -5.34
C GLY A 421 3.19 -2.60 -6.81
N LEU A 422 4.18 -2.71 -7.70
CA LEU A 422 4.01 -3.07 -9.10
C LEU A 422 3.99 -4.61 -9.24
N PRO A 423 2.86 -5.23 -9.62
CA PRO A 423 2.82 -6.65 -9.95
C PRO A 423 3.85 -6.98 -11.04
N CYS A 424 4.65 -8.03 -10.82
CA CYS A 424 5.70 -8.42 -11.74
C CYS A 424 5.56 -9.90 -12.11
N GLU A 425 5.44 -10.17 -13.40
CA GLU A 425 5.48 -11.52 -13.95
C GLU A 425 6.87 -11.79 -14.54
N MET A 426 7.28 -13.06 -14.54
CA MET A 426 8.54 -13.49 -15.15
C MET A 426 8.28 -14.60 -16.17
N ARG A 427 8.87 -14.47 -17.35
CA ARG A 427 8.71 -15.38 -18.48
C ARG A 427 10.07 -15.76 -19.04
N VAL A 428 10.22 -17.01 -19.46
CA VAL A 428 11.40 -17.48 -20.18
C VAL A 428 11.05 -17.56 -21.65
N SER A 429 11.72 -16.77 -22.48
CA SER A 429 11.60 -16.86 -23.94
C SER A 429 12.83 -16.28 -24.62
N SER A 430 13.23 -16.87 -25.75
CA SER A 430 14.47 -16.50 -26.44
C SER A 430 14.16 -16.01 -27.85
N ALA A 431 14.49 -14.75 -28.13
CA ALA A 431 14.34 -14.17 -29.46
C ALA A 431 15.19 -14.88 -30.53
N HIS A 432 16.23 -15.64 -30.16
CA HIS A 432 17.06 -16.39 -31.11
C HIS A 432 16.61 -17.84 -31.30
N LYS A 433 16.05 -18.48 -30.26
CA LYS A 433 15.73 -19.92 -30.26
C LYS A 433 14.22 -20.22 -30.33
N GLY A 434 13.38 -19.19 -30.19
CA GLY A 434 11.92 -19.28 -30.15
C GLY A 434 11.31 -17.90 -30.40
N THR A 435 11.62 -17.31 -31.55
CA THR A 435 11.20 -15.95 -31.93
C THR A 435 9.67 -15.84 -32.01
N ASP A 436 9.03 -16.81 -32.64
CA ASP A 436 7.57 -16.93 -32.75
C ASP A 436 6.89 -16.98 -31.37
N GLU A 437 7.39 -17.81 -30.47
CA GLU A 437 6.85 -17.90 -29.11
C GLU A 437 7.08 -16.60 -28.32
N THR A 438 8.22 -15.92 -28.52
CA THR A 438 8.46 -14.59 -27.92
C THR A 438 7.38 -13.59 -28.34
N LEU A 439 7.05 -13.55 -29.64
CA LEU A 439 6.02 -12.66 -30.18
C LEU A 439 4.62 -13.06 -29.73
N ASN A 440 4.31 -14.36 -29.65
CA ASN A 440 3.03 -14.85 -29.15
C ASN A 440 2.81 -14.48 -27.68
N ILE A 441 3.84 -14.61 -26.84
CA ILE A 441 3.77 -14.21 -25.43
C ILE A 441 3.58 -12.70 -25.30
N LEU A 442 4.30 -11.90 -26.09
CA LEU A 442 4.12 -10.45 -26.14
C LEU A 442 2.67 -10.09 -26.50
N ALA A 443 2.12 -10.68 -27.55
CA ALA A 443 0.75 -10.43 -28.00
C ALA A 443 -0.31 -10.81 -26.95
N GLN A 444 -0.08 -11.85 -26.13
CA GLN A 444 -0.96 -12.17 -25.00
C GLN A 444 -1.04 -11.01 -24.01
N TYR A 445 0.11 -10.41 -23.67
CA TYR A 445 0.15 -9.31 -22.71
C TYR A 445 -0.43 -8.01 -23.27
N GLU A 446 -0.22 -7.73 -24.55
CA GLU A 446 -0.85 -6.59 -25.24
C GLU A 446 -2.37 -6.77 -25.34
N GLY A 447 -2.85 -7.97 -25.63
CA GLY A 447 -4.28 -8.28 -25.77
C GLY A 447 -5.11 -8.14 -24.48
N GLU A 448 -4.47 -8.15 -23.31
CA GLU A 448 -5.15 -7.96 -22.02
C GLU A 448 -5.46 -6.49 -21.70
N ASN A 449 -4.90 -5.52 -22.43
CA ASN A 449 -5.09 -4.08 -22.21
C ASN A 449 -4.77 -3.60 -20.77
N ILE A 450 -3.80 -4.26 -20.12
CA ILE A 450 -3.25 -3.82 -18.83
C ILE A 450 -1.94 -3.07 -19.12
N PRO A 451 -1.81 -1.78 -18.75
CA PRO A 451 -0.55 -1.04 -18.87
C PRO A 451 0.65 -1.85 -18.37
N THR A 452 1.59 -2.14 -19.26
CA THR A 452 2.71 -3.05 -18.98
C THR A 452 4.03 -2.41 -19.38
N VAL A 453 5.06 -2.55 -18.54
CA VAL A 453 6.47 -2.35 -18.93
C VAL A 453 7.10 -3.70 -19.14
N PHE A 454 7.78 -3.88 -20.27
CA PHE A 454 8.57 -5.07 -20.55
C PHE A 454 10.03 -4.86 -20.15
N ILE A 455 10.61 -5.87 -19.50
CA ILE A 455 12.01 -5.85 -19.10
C ILE A 455 12.71 -7.05 -19.73
N ALA A 456 13.68 -6.80 -20.60
CA ALA A 456 14.43 -7.83 -21.32
C ALA A 456 15.75 -8.14 -20.58
N VAL A 457 15.88 -9.38 -20.13
CA VAL A 457 17.08 -9.92 -19.48
C VAL A 457 17.72 -10.95 -20.40
N ALA A 458 18.78 -10.55 -21.09
CA ALA A 458 19.56 -11.45 -21.93
C ALA A 458 21.05 -11.11 -21.82
N GLY A 459 21.86 -12.10 -21.46
CA GLY A 459 23.33 -11.97 -21.52
C GLY A 459 23.87 -12.17 -22.94
N ARG A 460 25.18 -11.94 -23.13
CA ARG A 460 25.84 -11.98 -24.45
C ARG A 460 25.23 -10.94 -25.40
N SER A 461 25.11 -11.27 -26.69
CA SER A 461 24.38 -10.45 -27.66
C SER A 461 22.88 -10.45 -27.37
N ASN A 462 22.37 -9.38 -26.76
CA ASN A 462 20.96 -9.20 -26.43
C ASN A 462 20.13 -8.89 -27.68
N GLY A 463 19.57 -9.93 -28.32
CA GLY A 463 18.53 -9.76 -29.35
C GLY A 463 17.11 -9.68 -28.78
N LEU A 464 16.90 -10.04 -27.51
CA LEU A 464 15.57 -10.12 -26.90
C LEU A 464 14.92 -8.74 -26.75
N GLY A 465 15.64 -7.77 -26.19
CA GLY A 465 15.14 -6.42 -26.03
C GLY A 465 14.82 -5.72 -27.35
N PRO A 466 15.75 -5.71 -28.34
CA PRO A 466 15.48 -5.14 -29.65
C PRO A 466 14.28 -5.78 -30.36
N VAL A 467 14.13 -7.11 -30.31
CA VAL A 467 12.97 -7.80 -30.89
C VAL A 467 11.68 -7.41 -30.18
N LEU A 468 11.65 -7.36 -28.85
CA LEU A 468 10.49 -6.86 -28.12
C LEU A 468 10.18 -5.40 -28.48
N SER A 469 11.18 -4.52 -28.50
CA SER A 469 11.01 -3.10 -28.79
C SER A 469 10.55 -2.81 -30.22
N GLY A 470 10.84 -3.68 -31.18
CA GLY A 470 10.40 -3.52 -32.56
C GLY A 470 8.96 -3.97 -32.81
N ASN A 471 8.39 -4.73 -31.88
CA ASN A 471 7.07 -5.34 -32.03
C ASN A 471 6.07 -4.87 -30.97
N ALA A 472 6.54 -4.37 -29.82
CA ALA A 472 5.69 -3.84 -28.76
C ALA A 472 5.43 -2.33 -28.94
N SER A 473 4.21 -1.90 -28.63
CA SER A 473 3.89 -0.46 -28.52
C SER A 473 4.14 0.11 -27.12
N TRP A 474 4.47 -0.75 -26.16
CA TRP A 474 4.72 -0.38 -24.76
C TRP A 474 6.22 -0.32 -24.44
N PRO A 475 6.63 0.37 -23.35
CA PRO A 475 8.04 0.55 -23.02
C PRO A 475 8.78 -0.77 -22.81
N VAL A 476 9.97 -0.87 -23.43
CA VAL A 476 10.90 -2.00 -23.27
C VAL A 476 12.20 -1.50 -22.64
N ILE A 477 12.62 -2.15 -21.55
CA ILE A 477 13.85 -1.85 -20.81
C ILE A 477 14.79 -3.04 -20.91
N ASN A 478 15.98 -2.84 -21.48
CA ASN A 478 17.07 -3.79 -21.37
C ASN A 478 17.65 -3.77 -19.97
N CYS A 479 17.78 -4.94 -19.36
CA CYS A 479 18.55 -5.15 -18.14
C CYS A 479 19.45 -6.39 -18.29
N PRO A 480 20.55 -6.28 -19.06
CA PRO A 480 21.44 -7.41 -19.30
C PRO A 480 22.15 -7.83 -18.00
N PRO A 481 22.29 -9.14 -17.71
CA PRO A 481 23.05 -9.66 -16.57
C PRO A 481 24.56 -9.56 -16.86
N ILE A 482 25.09 -8.34 -16.79
CA ILE A 482 26.48 -7.99 -17.09
C ILE A 482 27.45 -8.73 -16.14
N LYS A 483 28.49 -9.34 -16.70
CA LYS A 483 29.59 -10.00 -15.98
C LYS A 483 30.89 -9.22 -16.20
N ALA A 484 31.83 -9.31 -15.24
CA ALA A 484 33.10 -8.59 -15.32
C ALA A 484 33.93 -8.96 -16.56
N ASP A 485 33.90 -10.23 -16.98
CA ASP A 485 34.76 -10.75 -18.05
C ASP A 485 34.40 -10.25 -19.45
N TRP A 486 33.11 -10.00 -19.73
CA TRP A 486 32.58 -9.71 -21.09
C TRP A 486 31.57 -8.56 -21.13
N GLY A 487 31.40 -7.88 -20.00
CA GLY A 487 30.35 -6.89 -19.82
C GLY A 487 30.47 -5.68 -20.73
N ASN A 488 31.71 -5.28 -21.02
CA ASN A 488 32.02 -4.10 -21.83
C ASN A 488 31.67 -4.31 -23.30
N GLU A 489 31.76 -5.55 -23.77
CA GLU A 489 31.40 -5.96 -25.12
C GLU A 489 29.89 -6.20 -25.23
N ASP A 490 29.32 -6.96 -24.29
CA ASP A 490 27.92 -7.39 -24.31
C ASP A 490 26.94 -6.21 -24.24
N VAL A 491 27.25 -5.18 -23.46
CA VAL A 491 26.35 -4.02 -23.23
C VAL A 491 26.01 -3.29 -24.54
N TRP A 492 26.92 -3.28 -25.52
CA TRP A 492 26.70 -2.58 -26.80
C TRP A 492 25.52 -3.14 -27.59
N SER A 493 25.22 -4.43 -27.42
CA SER A 493 24.04 -5.07 -28.04
C SER A 493 22.71 -4.51 -27.53
N SER A 494 22.71 -3.89 -26.33
CA SER A 494 21.53 -3.23 -25.75
C SER A 494 21.47 -1.73 -26.07
N LEU A 495 22.60 -1.09 -26.37
CA LEU A 495 22.72 0.36 -26.55
C LEU A 495 22.62 0.81 -28.01
N ARG A 496 23.25 0.10 -28.95
CA ARG A 496 23.31 0.50 -30.36
C ARG A 496 22.30 -0.29 -31.17
N LEU A 497 21.14 0.33 -31.40
CA LEU A 497 20.00 -0.29 -32.05
C LEU A 497 19.78 0.26 -33.46
N PRO A 498 19.16 -0.51 -34.37
CA PRO A 498 18.58 0.02 -35.60
C PRO A 498 17.65 1.21 -35.34
N SER A 499 17.53 2.10 -36.33
CA SER A 499 16.61 3.25 -36.26
C SER A 499 15.16 2.81 -36.08
N GLY A 500 14.38 3.56 -35.29
CA GLY A 500 12.97 3.28 -35.02
C GLY A 500 12.71 2.47 -33.74
N LEU A 501 13.75 2.04 -33.03
CA LEU A 501 13.64 1.33 -31.75
C LEU A 501 13.84 2.26 -30.56
N GLY A 502 12.87 2.27 -29.64
CA GLY A 502 12.88 3.10 -28.41
C GLY A 502 13.37 2.39 -27.15
N CYS A 503 14.02 1.22 -27.28
CA CYS A 503 14.44 0.41 -26.14
C CYS A 503 15.47 1.15 -25.28
N SER A 504 15.18 1.31 -23.98
CA SER A 504 16.12 1.88 -23.02
C SER A 504 17.02 0.80 -22.41
N THR A 505 18.12 1.17 -21.75
CA THR A 505 19.02 0.22 -21.09
C THR A 505 19.35 0.66 -19.67
N VAL A 506 19.22 -0.25 -18.71
CA VAL A 506 19.57 -0.08 -17.30
C VAL A 506 20.35 -1.29 -16.81
N ILE A 507 21.52 -1.07 -16.20
CA ILE A 507 22.44 -2.16 -15.84
C ILE A 507 22.05 -2.86 -14.53
N SER A 508 21.66 -2.11 -13.49
CA SER A 508 21.30 -2.70 -12.19
C SER A 508 19.88 -3.29 -12.25
N PRO A 509 19.68 -4.52 -11.73
CA PRO A 509 18.34 -5.12 -11.67
C PRO A 509 17.39 -4.33 -10.76
N GLU A 510 17.90 -3.77 -9.66
CA GLU A 510 17.13 -2.89 -8.78
C GLU A 510 16.74 -1.60 -9.52
N ALA A 511 17.67 -1.02 -10.30
CA ALA A 511 17.40 0.17 -11.10
C ALA A 511 16.38 -0.11 -12.22
N ALA A 512 16.38 -1.30 -12.83
CA ALA A 512 15.39 -1.67 -13.84
C ALA A 512 13.98 -1.79 -13.23
N GLY A 513 13.86 -2.45 -12.07
CA GLY A 513 12.59 -2.50 -11.34
C GLY A 513 12.13 -1.11 -10.88
N LEU A 514 13.06 -0.25 -10.47
CA LEU A 514 12.77 1.13 -10.12
C LEU A 514 12.31 1.96 -11.33
N MET A 515 12.94 1.80 -12.49
CA MET A 515 12.54 2.50 -13.73
C MET A 515 11.15 2.05 -14.18
N ALA A 516 10.85 0.75 -14.11
CA ALA A 516 9.50 0.25 -14.39
C ALA A 516 8.45 0.85 -13.43
N ALA A 517 8.76 0.92 -12.12
CA ALA A 517 7.90 1.58 -11.15
C ALA A 517 7.73 3.08 -11.44
N GLN A 518 8.80 3.80 -11.84
CA GLN A 518 8.73 5.22 -12.19
C GLN A 518 7.84 5.48 -13.40
N ILE A 519 7.93 4.64 -14.45
CA ILE A 519 7.05 4.72 -15.62
C ILE A 519 5.60 4.48 -15.18
N MET A 520 5.35 3.41 -14.43
CA MET A 520 3.98 3.06 -14.01
C MET A 520 3.40 4.00 -12.96
N SER A 521 4.22 4.76 -12.25
CA SER A 521 3.77 5.81 -11.33
C SER A 521 3.01 6.96 -12.00
N LEU A 522 3.10 7.08 -13.34
CA LEU A 522 2.27 8.01 -14.11
C LEU A 522 0.80 7.58 -14.14
N HIS A 523 0.52 6.28 -13.98
CA HIS A 523 -0.82 5.69 -14.04
C HIS A 523 -1.37 5.26 -12.67
N ASP A 524 -0.51 5.12 -11.66
CA ASP A 524 -0.87 4.63 -10.34
C ASP A 524 -0.27 5.52 -9.23
N HIS A 525 -1.14 6.20 -8.46
CA HIS A 525 -0.71 7.13 -7.42
C HIS A 525 -0.10 6.42 -6.21
N LEU A 526 -0.40 5.14 -5.96
CA LEU A 526 0.19 4.39 -4.85
C LEU A 526 1.64 4.02 -5.17
N ILE A 527 1.92 3.61 -6.42
CA ILE A 527 3.31 3.41 -6.89
C ILE A 527 4.08 4.73 -6.78
N TRP A 528 3.49 5.84 -7.25
CA TRP A 528 4.07 7.18 -7.11
C TRP A 528 4.36 7.53 -5.64
N SER A 529 3.41 7.26 -4.76
CA SER A 529 3.53 7.56 -3.32
C SER A 529 4.65 6.76 -2.66
N ARG A 530 4.79 5.47 -3.00
CA ARG A 530 5.89 4.62 -2.53
C ARG A 530 7.26 5.11 -3.01
N LEU A 531 7.36 5.55 -4.27
CA LEU A 531 8.58 6.17 -4.80
C LEU A 531 8.90 7.48 -4.06
N ARG A 532 7.89 8.32 -3.83
CA ARG A 532 8.05 9.62 -3.17
C ARG A 532 8.47 9.48 -1.72
N ALA A 533 7.87 8.53 -0.99
CA ALA A 533 8.23 8.20 0.38
C ALA A 533 9.59 7.48 0.46
N ASN A 534 9.95 6.64 -0.50
CA ASN A 534 11.28 6.03 -0.53
C ASN A 534 12.38 7.09 -0.68
N LYS A 535 12.21 8.07 -1.58
CA LYS A 535 13.14 9.22 -1.70
C LYS A 535 13.28 9.99 -0.38
N LEU A 536 12.16 10.22 0.32
CA LEU A 536 12.16 10.84 1.64
C LEU A 536 12.95 9.98 2.64
N ASN A 537 12.63 8.70 2.76
CA ASN A 537 13.24 7.80 3.73
C ASN A 537 14.74 7.61 3.51
N THR A 538 15.21 7.58 2.25
CA THR A 538 16.63 7.58 1.92
C THR A 538 17.30 8.85 2.41
N TRP A 539 16.70 10.02 2.17
CA TRP A 539 17.25 11.29 2.66
C TRP A 539 17.24 11.38 4.20
N LEU A 540 16.18 10.89 4.86
CA LEU A 540 16.13 10.80 6.33
C LEU A 540 17.23 9.89 6.88
N GLY A 541 17.47 8.75 6.23
CA GLY A 541 18.55 7.82 6.59
C GLY A 541 19.92 8.48 6.50
N LEU A 542 20.19 9.19 5.40
CA LEU A 542 21.44 9.95 5.21
C LEU A 542 21.63 11.00 6.30
N LYS A 543 20.59 11.80 6.59
CA LYS A 543 20.63 12.80 7.67
C LYS A 543 20.91 12.20 9.04
N LYS A 544 20.29 11.05 9.36
CA LYS A 544 20.54 10.34 10.63
C LYS A 544 21.97 9.83 10.74
N VAL A 545 22.51 9.23 9.66
CA VAL A 545 23.90 8.74 9.63
C VAL A 545 24.90 9.89 9.76
N ASP A 546 24.69 10.97 9.00
CA ASP A 546 25.53 12.18 9.05
C ASP A 546 25.53 12.83 10.44
N LYS A 547 24.35 12.97 11.07
CA LYS A 547 24.25 13.45 12.45
C LYS A 547 25.03 12.56 13.43
N LYS A 548 24.90 11.24 13.32
CA LYS A 548 25.64 10.28 14.14
C LYS A 548 27.17 10.44 13.98
N CYS A 549 27.64 10.55 12.74
CA CYS A 549 29.06 10.77 12.44
C CYS A 549 29.59 12.06 13.09
N ARG A 550 28.84 13.17 13.02
CA ARG A 550 29.25 14.43 13.68
C ARG A 550 29.35 14.33 15.19
N THR A 551 28.41 13.63 15.83
CA THR A 551 28.36 13.54 17.30
C THR A 551 29.38 12.54 17.87
N GLU A 552 29.70 11.48 17.15
CA GLU A 552 30.69 10.48 17.58
C GLU A 552 32.13 10.93 17.34
N GLN A 553 32.37 11.82 16.38
CA GLN A 553 33.71 12.42 16.14
C GLN A 553 34.12 13.46 17.19
N THR A 554 33.19 14.00 17.97
CA THR A 554 33.47 14.99 19.02
C THR A 554 33.87 14.41 20.38
N VAL A 555 34.31 13.14 20.43
CA VAL A 555 34.67 12.42 21.67
C VAL A 555 36.18 12.07 21.77
N GLU A 556 37.01 12.58 20.87
CA GLU A 556 38.49 12.65 21.04
C GLU A 556 38.92 14.08 21.33
#